data_AF-A0A1B7TAX5-F1
#
_entry.id   AF-A0A1B7TAX5-F1
#
_cell.length_a   1.000
_cell.length_b   1.000
_cell.length_c   1.000
_cell.angle_alpha   90.00
_cell.angle_beta   90.00
_cell.angle_gamma   90.00
#
_symmetry.space_group_name_H-M   'P 1'
#
loop_
_entity.id
_entity.type
_entity.pdbx_description
1 polymer ?
#
loop_
_entity_poly.entity_id
_entity_poly.type
_entity_poly.pdbx_seq_one_letter_code
_entity_poly.pdbx_strand_id
1 'polypeptide(L)'
;MTDIDQQICNRCKEQPAVANTRKELFCKECFSKFILLKQRRTLISDKDKFLQQIMKVTFKTPNDDKILLALSMGKSSLIVLQNLIEYLNNQYSQQQQTGFILETITVVENEEEYIKFKNIVNILQTLPEFQVLKKGSIKFRVVNINKLLTISENNKLQLLRLSKSDYKLIVQNINGNSNDITLDEILIESFGNQAKTLTSKEDFKNIAINNAIETVYKKYNYIALVYGSSMTKLATEIVTNTVTGRGDVIARNLDMKFYPLTDVFYSEVEAYYDLVINNKDILLYNEETGSSSSSSSTKKVLLLNELASESQPKSRKTKTISDITLDYFNTIEGDYASVISTVVKTGLKLKNPNSTEDLNEKFNHCKICQNRISNKHSPAEWINNITVMNPAIKTTDSEKTNFENWEKEVSSIEKINAKNLGDDELSEIDSGLCYGCIVTLNTSLSKSVKWTEKTDDDGLLEQVLEEYVL
;
A
#
# COMPACT_ATOMS: atom_id res chain seq x y z
N MET A 1 -27.70 1.99 -40.52
CA MET A 1 -27.03 3.30 -40.67
C MET A 1 -27.94 4.34 -40.05
N THR A 2 -27.64 4.72 -38.82
CA THR A 2 -28.31 5.79 -38.06
C THR A 2 -27.21 6.50 -37.29
N ASP A 3 -27.20 7.82 -37.38
CA ASP A 3 -26.14 8.77 -37.02
C ASP A 3 -25.36 8.44 -35.74
N ILE A 4 -24.10 8.07 -35.91
CA ILE A 4 -23.07 8.33 -34.89
C ILE A 4 -22.63 9.76 -35.18
N ASP A 5 -23.41 10.74 -34.72
CA ASP A 5 -22.90 12.10 -34.56
C ASP A 5 -21.58 11.98 -33.79
N GLN A 6 -20.49 12.41 -34.42
CA GLN A 6 -19.18 12.52 -33.80
C GLN A 6 -19.32 13.46 -32.61
N GLN A 7 -19.62 12.90 -31.43
CA GLN A 7 -19.88 13.71 -30.26
C GLN A 7 -18.63 14.56 -30.00
N ILE A 8 -18.82 15.88 -29.99
CA ILE A 8 -17.73 16.84 -29.85
C ILE A 8 -17.39 16.98 -28.36
N CYS A 9 -16.13 17.27 -28.05
CA CYS A 9 -15.68 17.60 -26.70
C CYS A 9 -16.49 18.77 -26.09
N ASN A 10 -17.06 18.55 -24.90
CA ASN A 10 -17.85 19.56 -24.19
C ASN A 10 -17.01 20.79 -23.75
N ARG A 11 -15.69 20.62 -23.61
CA ARG A 11 -14.78 21.67 -23.14
C ARG A 11 -14.27 22.58 -24.25
N CYS A 12 -13.64 22.02 -25.29
CA CYS A 12 -13.11 22.82 -26.40
C CYS A 12 -14.13 23.05 -27.51
N LYS A 13 -15.16 22.21 -27.64
CA LYS A 13 -16.17 22.27 -28.72
C LYS A 13 -15.61 22.20 -30.15
N GLU A 14 -14.36 21.76 -30.30
CA GLU A 14 -13.66 21.69 -31.59
C GLU A 14 -13.27 20.26 -31.96
N GLN A 15 -12.72 19.52 -31.00
CA GLN A 15 -12.17 18.19 -31.23
C GLN A 15 -13.20 17.09 -30.92
N PRO A 16 -13.15 15.95 -31.63
CA PRO A 16 -14.01 14.82 -31.32
C PRO A 16 -13.74 14.30 -29.90
N ALA A 17 -14.80 13.92 -29.20
CA ALA A 17 -14.70 13.30 -27.90
C ALA A 17 -14.11 11.89 -28.02
N VAL A 18 -13.18 11.57 -27.12
CA VAL A 18 -12.54 10.25 -27.00
C VAL A 18 -12.76 9.64 -25.63
N ALA A 19 -13.09 10.47 -24.63
CA ALA A 19 -13.36 10.06 -23.26
C ALA A 19 -14.73 10.58 -22.79
N ASN A 20 -15.53 9.73 -22.15
CA ASN A 20 -16.80 10.10 -21.57
C ASN A 20 -16.77 9.94 -20.05
N THR A 21 -16.53 11.01 -19.30
CA THR A 21 -16.80 10.97 -17.86
C THR A 21 -18.32 11.10 -17.68
N ARG A 22 -18.93 10.40 -16.72
CA ARG A 22 -20.38 10.35 -16.44
C ARG A 22 -21.27 11.56 -16.80
N LYS A 23 -20.76 12.80 -16.74
CA LYS A 23 -21.48 14.05 -17.05
C LYS A 23 -20.95 14.82 -18.26
N GLU A 24 -19.73 14.53 -18.73
CA GLU A 24 -19.03 15.33 -19.72
C GLU A 24 -18.18 14.49 -20.67
N LEU A 25 -18.27 14.83 -21.95
CA LEU A 25 -17.46 14.29 -23.04
C LEU A 25 -16.20 15.15 -23.24
N PHE A 26 -15.06 14.49 -23.43
CA PHE A 26 -13.76 15.14 -23.57
C PHE A 26 -12.98 14.62 -24.77
N CYS A 27 -12.30 15.50 -25.48
CA CYS A 27 -11.17 15.13 -26.32
C CYS A 27 -9.94 14.77 -25.44
N LYS A 28 -8.91 14.18 -26.04
CA LYS A 28 -7.70 13.74 -25.35
C LYS A 28 -7.09 14.84 -24.48
N GLU A 29 -6.82 16.01 -25.06
CA GLU A 29 -6.16 17.12 -24.35
C GLU A 29 -6.99 17.68 -23.19
N CYS A 30 -8.31 17.84 -23.40
CA CYS A 30 -9.19 18.35 -22.37
C CYS A 30 -9.35 17.34 -21.22
N PHE A 31 -9.37 16.04 -21.53
CA PHE A 31 -9.37 15.00 -20.51
C PHE A 31 -8.05 14.98 -19.73
N SER A 32 -6.91 15.10 -20.41
CA SER A 32 -5.61 15.16 -19.74
C SER A 32 -5.51 16.33 -18.76
N LYS A 33 -5.90 17.53 -19.23
CA LYS A 33 -5.98 18.74 -18.39
C LYS A 33 -6.95 18.56 -17.22
N PHE A 34 -8.09 17.88 -17.43
CA PHE A 34 -9.07 17.62 -16.38
C PHE A 34 -8.48 16.77 -15.24
N ILE A 35 -7.77 15.68 -15.55
CA ILE A 35 -7.12 14.82 -14.54
C ILE A 35 -5.99 15.58 -13.83
N LEU A 36 -5.15 16.28 -14.58
CA LEU A 36 -4.06 17.09 -14.00
C LEU A 36 -4.60 18.16 -13.04
N LEU A 37 -5.69 18.84 -13.39
CA LEU A 37 -6.31 19.85 -12.53
C LEU A 37 -6.91 19.26 -11.25
N LYS A 38 -7.53 18.07 -11.33
CA LYS A 38 -8.01 17.34 -10.14
C LYS A 38 -6.84 17.04 -9.20
N GLN A 39 -5.74 16.48 -9.74
CA GLN A 39 -4.55 16.19 -8.96
C GLN A 39 -3.96 17.43 -8.30
N ARG A 40 -3.79 18.50 -9.09
CA ARG A 40 -3.22 19.76 -8.64
C ARG A 40 -4.06 20.40 -7.53
N ARG A 41 -5.40 20.34 -7.64
CA ARG A 41 -6.31 20.84 -6.60
C ARG A 41 -6.11 20.10 -5.28
N THR A 42 -5.94 18.79 -5.31
CA THR A 42 -5.67 17.99 -4.11
C THR A 42 -4.33 18.39 -3.46
N LEU A 43 -3.27 18.55 -4.27
CA LEU A 43 -1.94 18.96 -3.79
C LEU A 43 -1.90 20.39 -3.21
N ILE A 44 -2.78 21.28 -3.67
CA ILE A 44 -2.84 22.70 -3.25
C ILE A 44 -3.98 22.94 -2.24
N SER A 45 -4.72 21.89 -1.85
CA SER A 45 -5.89 21.97 -0.99
C SER A 45 -5.62 22.71 0.32
N ASP A 46 -6.58 23.54 0.74
CA ASP A 46 -6.45 24.46 1.87
C ASP A 46 -6.24 23.78 3.23
N LYS A 47 -6.48 22.46 3.33
CA LYS A 47 -6.20 21.67 4.53
C LYS A 47 -4.71 21.65 4.86
N ASP A 48 -3.86 21.61 3.83
CA ASP A 48 -2.43 21.44 3.94
C ASP A 48 -1.71 22.57 3.20
N LYS A 49 -1.78 23.79 3.78
CA LYS A 49 -1.02 24.98 3.33
C LYS A 49 0.49 24.71 3.17
N PHE A 50 0.96 23.60 3.74
CA PHE A 50 2.32 23.11 3.69
C PHE A 50 2.81 22.88 2.25
N LEU A 51 2.07 22.11 1.43
CA LEU A 51 2.48 21.88 0.03
C LEU A 51 2.12 23.05 -0.89
N GLN A 52 1.26 23.95 -0.46
CA GLN A 52 0.93 25.13 -1.28
C GLN A 52 2.16 25.99 -1.59
N GLN A 53 3.14 26.07 -0.69
CA GLN A 53 4.34 26.91 -0.83
C GLN A 53 5.31 26.35 -1.89
N ILE A 54 5.58 25.04 -1.85
CA ILE A 54 6.43 24.37 -2.85
C ILE A 54 5.74 24.28 -4.21
N MET A 55 4.40 24.18 -4.21
CA MET A 55 3.65 24.10 -5.45
C MET A 55 3.60 25.49 -6.09
N LYS A 56 3.37 26.58 -5.35
CA LYS A 56 3.35 27.94 -5.92
C LYS A 56 4.75 28.57 -5.83
N VAL A 57 5.57 28.38 -6.86
CA VAL A 57 6.87 29.05 -6.96
C VAL A 57 6.66 30.57 -7.07
N THR A 58 6.95 31.26 -5.98
CA THR A 58 7.19 32.71 -5.94
C THR A 58 8.69 32.96 -5.94
N PHE A 59 9.15 34.07 -6.53
CA PHE A 59 10.56 34.49 -6.73
C PHE A 59 11.50 34.46 -5.50
N LYS A 60 11.08 33.99 -4.32
CA LYS A 60 11.78 34.20 -3.03
C LYS A 60 12.36 32.95 -2.36
N THR A 61 12.18 31.73 -2.86
CA THR A 61 12.74 30.55 -2.17
C THR A 61 13.44 29.61 -3.14
N PRO A 62 14.78 29.47 -3.06
CA PRO A 62 15.45 28.27 -3.56
C PRO A 62 14.97 27.10 -2.68
N ASN A 63 14.17 26.20 -3.25
CA ASN A 63 13.66 25.06 -2.50
C ASN A 63 14.55 23.85 -2.76
N ASP A 64 15.45 23.59 -1.80
CA ASP A 64 16.08 22.28 -1.61
C ASP A 64 15.10 21.26 -1.01
N ASP A 65 13.83 21.63 -0.88
CA ASP A 65 12.75 20.78 -0.40
C ASP A 65 12.59 19.54 -1.28
N LYS A 66 12.52 18.37 -0.64
CA LYS A 66 12.42 17.08 -1.33
C LYS A 66 11.07 16.45 -1.10
N ILE A 67 10.41 16.05 -2.20
CA ILE A 67 9.20 15.24 -2.16
C ILE A 67 9.58 13.80 -2.50
N LEU A 68 9.12 12.84 -1.70
CA LEU A 68 9.24 11.43 -2.00
C LEU A 68 7.95 10.90 -2.62
N LEU A 69 8.04 10.35 -3.83
CA LEU A 69 6.94 9.61 -4.48
C LEU A 69 7.15 8.10 -4.28
N ALA A 70 6.20 7.44 -3.63
CA ALA A 70 6.12 5.98 -3.61
C ALA A 70 5.63 5.48 -4.98
N LEU A 71 6.57 4.95 -5.78
CA LEU A 71 6.36 4.56 -7.16
C LEU A 71 6.27 3.03 -7.26
N SER A 72 5.04 2.52 -7.27
CA SER A 72 4.77 1.08 -7.42
C SER A 72 4.83 0.59 -8.87
N MET A 73 5.07 1.49 -9.83
CA MET A 73 5.02 1.22 -11.28
C MET A 73 3.66 0.76 -11.82
N GLY A 74 2.60 0.81 -11.00
CA GLY A 74 1.22 0.67 -11.44
C GLY A 74 0.69 1.95 -12.09
N LYS A 75 -0.42 1.83 -12.85
CA LYS A 75 -1.02 2.92 -13.65
C LYS A 75 -1.16 4.21 -12.86
N SER A 76 -1.77 4.14 -11.67
CA SER A 76 -2.05 5.33 -10.86
C SER A 76 -0.77 6.04 -10.37
N SER A 77 0.27 5.28 -10.01
CA SER A 77 1.56 5.85 -9.57
C SER A 77 2.33 6.53 -10.72
N LEU A 78 2.25 5.96 -11.93
CA LEU A 78 2.84 6.55 -13.13
C LEU A 78 2.11 7.83 -13.57
N ILE A 79 0.79 7.90 -13.41
CA ILE A 79 0.02 9.13 -13.66
C ILE A 79 0.46 10.24 -12.71
N VAL A 80 0.62 9.94 -11.42
CA VAL A 80 1.12 10.92 -10.45
C VAL A 80 2.52 11.41 -10.84
N LEU A 81 3.42 10.49 -11.20
CA LEU A 81 4.76 10.83 -11.68
C LEU A 81 4.71 11.76 -12.90
N GLN A 82 3.99 11.38 -13.95
CA GLN A 82 3.84 12.16 -15.19
C GLN A 82 3.30 13.56 -14.90
N ASN A 83 2.29 13.68 -14.06
CA ASN A 83 1.67 14.96 -13.74
C ASN A 83 2.59 15.85 -12.87
N LEU A 84 3.37 15.27 -11.96
CA LEU A 84 4.39 16.01 -11.21
C LEU A 84 5.52 16.51 -12.12
N ILE A 85 5.91 15.73 -13.12
CA ILE A 85 6.91 16.15 -14.12
C ILE A 85 6.38 17.27 -14.98
N GLU A 86 5.15 17.15 -15.50
CA GLU A 86 4.49 18.22 -16.24
C GLU A 86 4.38 19.49 -15.39
N TYR A 87 4.15 19.34 -14.09
CA TYR A 87 4.15 20.46 -13.15
C TYR A 87 5.50 21.17 -13.06
N LEU A 88 6.58 20.40 -12.84
CA LEU A 88 7.95 20.91 -12.75
C LEU A 88 8.39 21.57 -14.07
N ASN A 89 8.03 20.98 -15.21
CA ASN A 89 8.30 21.56 -16.53
C ASN A 89 7.61 22.91 -16.70
N ASN A 90 6.34 23.02 -16.33
CA ASN A 90 5.62 24.28 -16.40
C ASN A 90 6.23 25.37 -15.50
N GLN A 91 6.67 25.00 -14.29
CA GLN A 91 7.39 25.92 -13.39
C GLN A 91 8.72 26.36 -14.01
N TYR A 92 9.48 25.41 -14.54
CA TYR A 92 10.78 25.67 -15.14
C TYR A 92 10.66 26.54 -16.41
N SER A 93 9.69 26.29 -17.28
CA SER A 93 9.45 27.13 -18.47
C SER A 93 9.11 28.58 -18.11
N GLN A 94 8.40 28.81 -16.99
CA GLN A 94 7.97 30.15 -16.57
C GLN A 94 9.03 30.89 -15.75
N GLN A 95 9.73 30.20 -14.85
CA GLN A 95 10.59 30.80 -13.81
C GLN A 95 12.06 30.37 -13.90
N GLN A 96 12.40 29.44 -14.80
CA GLN A 96 13.73 28.79 -14.91
C GLN A 96 14.19 28.11 -13.62
N GLN A 97 13.26 27.83 -12.71
CA GLN A 97 13.46 27.18 -11.42
C GLN A 97 12.32 26.21 -11.14
N THR A 98 12.61 25.15 -10.40
CA THR A 98 11.63 24.19 -9.90
C THR A 98 11.32 24.48 -8.43
N GLY A 99 10.10 24.19 -7.99
CA GLY A 99 9.67 24.44 -6.61
C GLY A 99 10.08 23.38 -5.59
N PHE A 100 10.60 22.23 -6.05
CA PHE A 100 11.07 21.13 -5.21
C PHE A 100 11.93 20.16 -6.03
N ILE A 101 12.65 19.27 -5.33
CA ILE A 101 13.33 18.10 -5.89
C ILE A 101 12.40 16.89 -5.74
N LEU A 102 12.16 16.18 -6.85
CA LEU A 102 11.37 14.96 -6.85
C LEU A 102 12.29 13.75 -6.70
N GLU A 103 12.14 12.97 -5.65
CA GLU A 103 12.77 11.66 -5.55
C GLU A 103 11.69 10.58 -5.56
N THR A 104 11.91 9.47 -6.25
CA THR A 104 11.01 8.33 -6.27
C THR A 104 11.61 7.16 -5.52
N ILE A 105 10.76 6.35 -4.89
CA ILE A 105 11.16 5.06 -4.32
C ILE A 105 10.30 3.94 -4.89
N THR A 106 10.94 2.92 -5.42
CA THR A 106 10.31 1.66 -5.81
C THR A 106 10.86 0.54 -4.94
N VAL A 107 9.97 -0.30 -4.41
CA VAL A 107 10.34 -1.50 -3.67
C VAL A 107 10.20 -2.69 -4.62
N VAL A 108 11.25 -3.49 -4.75
CA VAL A 108 11.29 -4.71 -5.58
C VAL A 108 11.62 -5.92 -4.72
N GLU A 109 11.20 -7.10 -5.16
CA GLU A 109 11.44 -8.35 -4.44
C GLU A 109 12.57 -9.17 -5.04
N ASN A 110 12.68 -9.16 -6.36
CA ASN A 110 13.60 -10.02 -7.09
C ASN A 110 14.37 -9.23 -8.16
N GLU A 111 15.42 -9.85 -8.70
CA GLU A 111 16.25 -9.25 -9.74
C GLU A 111 15.49 -9.04 -11.06
N GLU A 112 14.49 -9.88 -11.37
CA GLU A 112 13.66 -9.69 -12.56
C GLU A 112 12.86 -8.38 -12.49
N GLU A 113 12.27 -8.11 -11.34
CA GLU A 113 11.63 -6.86 -11.04
C GLU A 113 12.64 -5.73 -11.13
N TYR A 114 13.80 -5.81 -10.50
CA TYR A 114 14.81 -4.75 -10.61
C TYR A 114 15.20 -4.44 -12.07
N ILE A 115 15.35 -5.46 -12.93
CA ILE A 115 15.63 -5.28 -14.36
C ILE A 115 14.46 -4.55 -15.06
N LYS A 116 13.21 -4.93 -14.78
CA LYS A 116 12.02 -4.25 -15.31
C LYS A 116 11.99 -2.77 -14.90
N PHE A 117 12.30 -2.46 -13.64
CA PHE A 117 12.39 -1.10 -13.12
C PHE A 117 13.39 -0.29 -13.94
N LYS A 118 14.61 -0.82 -14.08
CA LYS A 118 15.69 -0.16 -14.81
C LYS A 118 15.31 0.13 -16.26
N ASN A 119 14.67 -0.83 -16.93
CA ASN A 119 14.19 -0.65 -18.30
C ASN A 119 13.15 0.47 -18.40
N ILE A 120 12.17 0.50 -17.49
CA ILE A 120 11.15 1.55 -17.45
C ILE A 120 11.78 2.92 -17.18
N VAL A 121 12.68 3.02 -16.18
CA VAL A 121 13.36 4.28 -15.87
C VAL A 121 14.19 4.78 -17.05
N ASN A 122 14.90 3.90 -17.75
CA ASN A 122 15.64 4.28 -18.96
C ASN A 122 14.69 4.82 -20.05
N ILE A 123 13.54 4.17 -20.27
CA ILE A 123 12.54 4.67 -21.22
C ILE A 123 12.04 6.05 -20.77
N LEU A 124 11.68 6.20 -19.50
CA LEU A 124 11.21 7.47 -18.93
C LEU A 124 12.25 8.59 -19.13
N GLN A 125 13.53 8.34 -18.86
CA GLN A 125 14.60 9.32 -19.02
C GLN A 125 14.83 9.75 -20.49
N THR A 126 14.47 8.92 -21.46
CA THR A 126 14.57 9.29 -22.89
C THR A 126 13.41 10.17 -23.37
N LEU A 127 12.30 10.22 -22.63
CA LEU A 127 11.15 11.01 -23.01
C LEU A 127 11.44 12.52 -22.96
N PRO A 128 10.90 13.32 -23.91
CA PRO A 128 11.18 14.75 -23.99
C PRO A 128 10.74 15.50 -22.73
N GLU A 129 9.68 15.04 -22.04
CA GLU A 129 9.23 15.67 -20.81
C GLU A 129 10.23 15.54 -19.66
N PHE A 130 11.09 14.52 -19.66
CA PHE A 130 12.14 14.37 -18.65
C PHE A 130 13.39 15.19 -18.97
N GLN A 131 13.68 15.40 -20.25
CA GLN A 131 14.89 16.10 -20.72
C GLN A 131 14.88 17.60 -20.43
N VAL A 132 13.70 18.22 -20.32
CA VAL A 132 13.56 19.67 -20.04
C VAL A 132 14.06 20.02 -18.65
N LEU A 133 14.02 19.07 -17.72
CA LEU A 133 14.49 19.25 -16.35
C LEU A 133 16.01 19.07 -16.30
N LYS A 134 16.73 20.03 -15.69
CA LYS A 134 18.17 19.88 -15.45
C LYS A 134 18.44 18.59 -14.66
N LYS A 135 19.54 17.91 -15.02
CA LYS A 135 20.10 16.73 -14.34
C LYS A 135 20.21 17.03 -12.83
N GLY A 136 19.29 16.51 -12.02
CA GLY A 136 19.23 16.79 -10.58
C GLY A 136 17.83 17.08 -10.01
N SER A 137 16.84 17.42 -10.84
CA SER A 137 15.47 17.72 -10.36
C SER A 137 14.66 16.46 -10.05
N ILE A 138 15.02 15.32 -10.66
CA ILE A 138 14.39 14.01 -10.46
C ILE A 138 15.47 12.99 -10.14
N LYS A 139 15.25 12.16 -9.11
CA LYS A 139 16.08 11.00 -8.80
C LYS A 139 15.22 9.76 -8.61
N PHE A 140 15.65 8.66 -9.21
CA PHE A 140 14.99 7.36 -9.04
C PHE A 140 15.78 6.51 -8.05
N ARG A 141 15.12 6.06 -6.98
CA ARG A 141 15.67 5.10 -6.01
C ARG A 141 14.89 3.80 -6.07
N VAL A 142 15.60 2.70 -5.86
CA VAL A 142 15.00 1.37 -5.73
C VAL A 142 15.59 0.63 -4.54
N VAL A 143 14.74 -0.09 -3.83
CA VAL A 143 15.09 -0.89 -2.66
C VAL A 143 14.65 -2.33 -2.92
N ASN A 144 15.58 -3.28 -2.81
CA ASN A 144 15.21 -4.68 -2.77
C ASN A 144 14.83 -5.06 -1.32
N ILE A 145 13.59 -5.49 -1.13
CA ILE A 145 13.06 -5.79 0.21
C ILE A 145 13.73 -7.01 0.84
N ASN A 146 14.09 -8.02 0.04
CA ASN A 146 14.78 -9.20 0.52
C ASN A 146 16.20 -8.85 0.96
N LYS A 147 16.91 -8.02 0.19
CA LYS A 147 18.21 -7.46 0.62
C LYS A 147 18.10 -6.71 1.96
N LEU A 148 17.03 -5.93 2.15
CA LEU A 148 16.78 -5.22 3.41
C LEU A 148 16.51 -6.18 4.60
N LEU A 149 15.99 -7.38 4.33
CA LEU A 149 15.80 -8.44 5.34
C LEU A 149 17.11 -9.20 5.61
N THR A 150 17.96 -9.40 4.60
CA THR A 150 19.16 -10.26 4.61
C THR A 150 20.46 -9.58 5.08
N ILE A 151 20.72 -8.33 4.65
CA ILE A 151 22.08 -7.71 4.66
C ILE A 151 22.65 -7.40 6.05
N SER A 152 21.86 -7.55 7.10
CA SER A 152 22.32 -7.17 8.42
C SER A 152 23.02 -8.33 9.13
N GLU A 153 24.32 -8.18 9.39
CA GLU A 153 24.98 -8.91 10.48
C GLU A 153 24.39 -8.54 11.87
N ASN A 154 23.48 -7.53 11.92
CA ASN A 154 22.86 -6.98 13.12
C ASN A 154 21.30 -6.97 13.18
N ASN A 155 20.52 -7.31 12.14
CA ASN A 155 19.07 -7.50 12.32
C ASN A 155 18.89 -8.88 12.91
N LYS A 156 18.58 -8.91 14.19
CA LYS A 156 18.11 -10.11 14.84
C LYS A 156 16.75 -10.42 14.24
N LEU A 157 16.71 -11.39 13.32
CA LEU A 157 15.45 -12.00 12.92
C LEU A 157 14.81 -12.54 14.20
N GLN A 158 13.60 -12.08 14.50
CA GLN A 158 12.86 -12.49 15.69
C GLN A 158 11.72 -13.41 15.28
N LEU A 159 11.57 -14.51 16.01
CA LEU A 159 10.34 -15.28 15.98
C LEU A 159 9.33 -14.58 16.89
N LEU A 160 8.28 -14.05 16.28
CA LEU A 160 7.14 -13.46 16.96
C LEU A 160 6.05 -14.51 17.05
N ARG A 161 5.65 -14.89 18.27
CA ARG A 161 4.61 -15.91 18.51
C ARG A 161 3.53 -15.39 19.44
N LEU A 162 2.27 -15.67 19.11
CA LEU A 162 1.16 -15.39 20.01
C LEU A 162 1.00 -16.52 21.02
N SER A 163 0.90 -16.15 22.28
CA SER A 163 0.43 -17.05 23.34
C SER A 163 -1.01 -17.49 23.07
N LYS A 164 -1.30 -18.77 23.35
CA LYS A 164 -2.63 -19.36 23.13
C LYS A 164 -3.65 -18.94 24.20
N SER A 165 -3.20 -18.59 25.40
CA SER A 165 -4.07 -18.33 26.57
C SER A 165 -4.48 -16.88 26.73
N ASP A 166 -3.66 -15.93 26.28
CA ASP A 166 -3.84 -14.50 26.57
C ASP A 166 -3.46 -13.57 25.41
N TYR A 167 -3.14 -14.12 24.23
CA TYR A 167 -2.74 -13.37 23.03
C TYR A 167 -1.53 -12.44 23.20
N LYS A 168 -0.75 -12.60 24.27
CA LYS A 168 0.48 -11.85 24.46
C LYS A 168 1.54 -12.28 23.47
N LEU A 169 2.44 -11.36 23.17
CA LEU A 169 3.54 -11.60 22.25
C LEU A 169 4.70 -12.26 23.00
N ILE A 170 5.14 -13.41 22.50
CA ILE A 170 6.37 -14.07 22.89
C ILE A 170 7.39 -13.81 21.78
N VAL A 171 8.54 -13.24 22.15
CA VAL A 171 9.64 -12.93 21.22
C VAL A 171 10.82 -13.84 21.54
N GLN A 172 11.33 -14.50 20.51
CA GLN A 172 12.55 -15.30 20.54
C GLN A 172 13.51 -14.78 19.48
N ASN A 173 14.74 -14.43 19.88
CA ASN A 173 15.78 -14.02 18.93
C ASN A 173 16.32 -15.27 18.23
N ILE A 174 16.34 -15.27 16.89
CA ILE A 174 16.91 -16.38 16.12
C ILE A 174 18.34 -16.00 15.73
N ASN A 175 19.33 -16.66 16.33
CA ASN A 175 20.74 -16.57 15.92
C ASN A 175 20.98 -17.55 14.76
N GLY A 176 20.38 -17.30 13.61
CA GLY A 176 20.58 -18.09 12.39
C GLY A 176 21.39 -17.30 11.38
N ASN A 177 22.27 -17.98 10.62
CA ASN A 177 22.87 -17.42 9.40
C ASN A 177 21.74 -17.06 8.42
N SER A 178 21.29 -15.81 8.46
CA SER A 178 20.11 -15.27 7.76
C SER A 178 20.39 -14.93 6.31
N ASN A 179 21.31 -15.63 5.65
CA ASN A 179 21.90 -15.12 4.41
C ASN A 179 21.01 -15.23 3.17
N ASP A 180 19.85 -15.91 3.22
CA ASP A 180 19.02 -16.12 2.00
C ASP A 180 17.50 -16.12 2.23
N ILE A 181 16.98 -15.75 3.40
CA ILE A 181 15.52 -15.83 3.64
C ILE A 181 14.79 -14.69 2.93
N THR A 182 13.86 -15.03 2.05
CA THR A 182 12.99 -14.05 1.36
C THR A 182 11.70 -13.75 2.15
N LEU A 183 11.09 -12.60 1.89
CA LEU A 183 9.80 -12.23 2.46
C LEU A 183 8.72 -13.25 2.11
N ASP A 184 8.69 -13.72 0.86
CA ASP A 184 7.70 -14.70 0.42
C ASP A 184 7.88 -16.04 1.15
N GLU A 185 9.12 -16.48 1.39
CA GLU A 185 9.38 -17.68 2.20
C GLU A 185 8.90 -17.51 3.64
N ILE A 186 9.14 -16.36 4.27
CA ILE A 186 8.62 -16.04 5.61
C ILE A 186 7.10 -16.16 5.64
N LEU A 187 6.42 -15.58 4.63
CA LEU A 187 4.96 -15.58 4.55
C LEU A 187 4.41 -16.97 4.26
N ILE A 188 5.06 -17.76 3.41
CA ILE A 188 4.67 -19.14 3.10
C ILE A 188 4.88 -20.05 4.33
N GLU A 189 6.00 -19.92 5.03
CA GLU A 189 6.26 -20.69 6.26
C GLU A 189 5.21 -20.38 7.34
N SER A 190 4.85 -19.11 7.49
CA SER A 190 3.93 -18.67 8.54
C SER A 190 2.46 -18.97 8.21
N PHE A 191 2.03 -18.69 6.97
CA PHE A 191 0.62 -18.69 6.58
C PHE A 191 0.24 -19.81 5.61
N GLY A 192 1.22 -20.54 5.07
CA GLY A 192 1.02 -21.60 4.07
C GLY A 192 0.51 -21.11 2.72
N ASN A 193 0.19 -22.06 1.83
CA ASN A 193 -0.34 -21.80 0.47
C ASN A 193 -1.86 -21.84 0.39
N GLN A 194 -2.55 -21.76 1.53
CA GLN A 194 -3.99 -21.93 1.59
C GLN A 194 -4.73 -20.65 1.17
N ALA A 195 -5.86 -20.81 0.47
CA ALA A 195 -6.68 -19.68 0.02
C ALA A 195 -7.16 -18.79 1.19
N LYS A 196 -7.43 -19.38 2.36
CA LYS A 196 -7.91 -18.65 3.55
C LYS A 196 -6.91 -17.65 4.13
N THR A 197 -5.62 -17.77 3.81
CA THR A 197 -4.56 -16.88 4.31
C THR A 197 -4.05 -15.89 3.26
N LEU A 198 -4.67 -15.84 2.07
CA LEU A 198 -4.26 -14.93 1.00
C LEU A 198 -4.28 -13.46 1.46
N THR A 199 -5.37 -13.02 2.09
CA THR A 199 -5.46 -11.67 2.65
C THR A 199 -4.41 -11.40 3.72
N SER A 200 -4.12 -12.37 4.58
CA SER A 200 -3.10 -12.22 5.63
C SER A 200 -1.70 -12.03 5.05
N LYS A 201 -1.39 -12.77 3.98
CA LYS A 201 -0.13 -12.65 3.24
C LYS A 201 -0.02 -11.30 2.53
N GLU A 202 -1.08 -10.87 1.83
CA GLU A 202 -1.14 -9.53 1.20
C GLU A 202 -0.96 -8.42 2.24
N ASP A 203 -1.62 -8.53 3.40
CA ASP A 203 -1.54 -7.56 4.50
C ASP A 203 -0.12 -7.43 5.04
N PHE A 204 0.55 -8.53 5.36
CA PHE A 204 1.93 -8.50 5.87
C PHE A 204 2.93 -8.04 4.82
N LYS A 205 2.74 -8.42 3.56
CA LYS A 205 3.54 -7.95 2.44
C LYS A 205 3.44 -6.42 2.30
N ASN A 206 2.22 -5.88 2.32
CA ASN A 206 1.97 -4.44 2.29
C ASN A 206 2.58 -3.71 3.49
N ILE A 207 2.58 -4.32 4.68
CA ILE A 207 3.24 -3.75 5.86
C ILE A 207 4.75 -3.66 5.65
N ALA A 208 5.39 -4.73 5.15
CA ALA A 208 6.82 -4.74 4.90
C ALA A 208 7.23 -3.67 3.88
N ILE A 209 6.50 -3.57 2.76
CA ILE A 209 6.72 -2.54 1.72
C ILE A 209 6.55 -1.14 2.30
N ASN A 210 5.47 -0.88 3.05
CA ASN A 210 5.22 0.43 3.64
C ASN A 210 6.27 0.80 4.69
N ASN A 211 6.71 -0.16 5.50
CA ASN A 211 7.79 0.06 6.47
C ASN A 211 9.09 0.45 5.75
N ALA A 212 9.45 -0.24 4.65
CA ALA A 212 10.64 0.10 3.87
C ALA A 212 10.56 1.54 3.31
N ILE A 213 9.41 1.91 2.74
CA ILE A 213 9.18 3.27 2.23
C ILE A 213 9.25 4.31 3.37
N GLU A 214 8.63 4.04 4.51
CA GLU A 214 8.63 4.95 5.66
C GLU A 214 10.02 5.13 6.29
N THR A 215 10.87 4.09 6.28
CA THR A 215 12.26 4.18 6.73
C THR A 215 13.05 5.14 5.84
N VAL A 216 12.92 5.02 4.51
CA VAL A 216 13.58 5.95 3.57
C VAL A 216 13.02 7.37 3.71
N TYR A 217 11.69 7.50 3.86
CA TYR A 217 11.02 8.79 4.06
C TYR A 217 11.58 9.55 5.28
N LYS A 218 11.72 8.85 6.42
CA LYS A 218 12.22 9.44 7.66
C LYS A 218 13.71 9.80 7.59
N LYS A 219 14.50 9.06 6.82
CA LYS A 219 15.95 9.26 6.76
C LYS A 219 16.37 10.53 6.01
N TYR A 220 15.80 10.79 4.84
CA TYR A 220 16.30 11.87 3.96
C TYR A 220 15.57 13.21 4.11
N ASN A 221 14.91 13.45 5.25
CA ASN A 221 14.20 14.70 5.58
C ASN A 221 13.27 15.18 4.44
N TYR A 222 12.53 14.25 3.83
CA TYR A 222 11.52 14.63 2.85
C TYR A 222 10.41 15.41 3.53
N ILE A 223 9.95 16.46 2.85
CA ILE A 223 8.85 17.29 3.35
C ILE A 223 7.51 16.58 3.19
N ALA A 224 7.38 15.68 2.21
CA ALA A 224 6.13 15.02 1.88
C ALA A 224 6.34 13.64 1.28
N LEU A 225 5.48 12.71 1.68
CA LEU A 225 5.36 11.38 1.10
C LEU A 225 4.08 11.30 0.26
N VAL A 226 4.23 11.08 -1.04
CA VAL A 226 3.15 11.06 -2.02
C VAL A 226 2.89 9.63 -2.48
N TYR A 227 1.63 9.21 -2.51
CA TYR A 227 1.18 7.93 -3.02
C TYR A 227 0.28 8.07 -4.24
N GLY A 228 0.35 7.08 -5.13
CA GLY A 228 -0.45 7.02 -6.35
C GLY A 228 -1.90 6.55 -6.19
N SER A 229 -2.43 6.31 -4.98
CA SER A 229 -3.76 5.71 -4.84
C SER A 229 -4.88 6.62 -5.38
N SER A 230 -5.72 6.09 -6.29
CA SER A 230 -6.94 6.73 -6.77
C SER A 230 -8.03 6.75 -5.70
N MET A 231 -9.13 7.51 -5.93
CA MET A 231 -10.28 7.52 -5.01
C MET A 231 -10.81 6.10 -4.76
N THR A 232 -10.96 5.32 -5.82
CA THR A 232 -11.46 3.94 -5.76
C THR A 232 -10.48 3.04 -5.00
N LYS A 233 -9.17 3.14 -5.27
CA LYS A 233 -8.15 2.38 -4.55
C LYS A 233 -8.10 2.76 -3.07
N LEU A 234 -8.22 4.04 -2.75
CA LEU A 234 -8.25 4.54 -1.38
C LEU A 234 -9.51 4.07 -0.63
N ALA A 235 -10.67 4.06 -1.30
CA ALA A 235 -11.89 3.49 -0.74
C ALA A 235 -11.72 1.99 -0.43
N THR A 236 -11.09 1.24 -1.34
CA THR A 236 -10.71 -0.17 -1.13
C THR A 236 -9.80 -0.31 0.09
N GLU A 237 -8.73 0.49 0.20
CA GLU A 237 -7.81 0.45 1.34
C GLU A 237 -8.53 0.75 2.66
N ILE A 238 -9.44 1.73 2.70
CA ILE A 238 -10.22 2.07 3.89
C ILE A 238 -11.08 0.89 4.34
N VAL A 239 -11.83 0.28 3.41
CA VAL A 239 -12.71 -0.86 3.73
C VAL A 239 -11.89 -2.08 4.13
N THR A 240 -10.82 -2.40 3.39
CA THR A 240 -9.93 -3.52 3.72
C THR A 240 -9.33 -3.36 5.11
N ASN A 241 -8.76 -2.19 5.43
CA ASN A 241 -8.23 -1.92 6.78
C ASN A 241 -9.31 -1.98 7.86
N THR A 242 -10.54 -1.58 7.56
CA THR A 242 -11.65 -1.68 8.52
C THR A 242 -11.97 -3.15 8.82
N VAL A 243 -12.11 -3.97 7.77
CA VAL A 243 -12.48 -5.39 7.88
C VAL A 243 -11.36 -6.22 8.52
N THR A 244 -10.09 -5.87 8.29
CA THR A 244 -8.94 -6.57 8.90
C THR A 244 -8.60 -6.08 10.31
N GLY A 245 -9.39 -5.15 10.88
CA GLY A 245 -9.15 -4.65 12.23
C GLY A 245 -7.99 -3.66 12.34
N ARG A 246 -7.64 -2.97 11.25
CA ARG A 246 -6.60 -1.93 11.17
C ARG A 246 -7.19 -0.52 11.07
N GLY A 247 -8.27 -0.26 11.82
CA GLY A 247 -8.96 1.04 11.77
C GLY A 247 -8.08 2.23 12.21
N ASP A 248 -7.15 1.99 13.12
CA ASP A 248 -6.14 2.92 13.60
C ASP A 248 -5.15 3.37 12.49
N VAL A 249 -4.83 2.46 11.57
CA VAL A 249 -3.95 2.74 10.41
C VAL A 249 -4.61 3.73 9.44
N ILE A 250 -5.94 3.71 9.32
CA ILE A 250 -6.68 4.54 8.35
C ILE A 250 -6.45 6.02 8.62
N ALA A 251 -6.71 6.47 9.86
CA ALA A 251 -6.54 7.88 10.23
C ALA A 251 -5.08 8.32 10.05
N ARG A 252 -4.11 7.48 10.46
CA ARG A 252 -2.68 7.79 10.36
C ARG A 252 -2.21 7.93 8.93
N ASN A 253 -2.57 6.99 8.06
CA ASN A 253 -2.15 7.03 6.67
C ASN A 253 -2.74 8.25 5.95
N LEU A 254 -4.01 8.57 6.21
CA LEU A 254 -4.68 9.70 5.56
C LEU A 254 -4.21 11.07 6.05
N ASP A 255 -3.69 11.17 7.27
CA ASP A 255 -3.21 12.43 7.87
C ASP A 255 -1.75 12.73 7.47
N MET A 256 -0.90 11.70 7.38
CA MET A 256 0.54 11.84 7.15
C MET A 256 0.97 11.67 5.69
N LYS A 257 0.14 11.05 4.84
CA LYS A 257 0.48 10.71 3.45
C LYS A 257 -0.42 11.47 2.49
N PHE A 258 0.18 11.98 1.42
CA PHE A 258 -0.56 12.72 0.41
C PHE A 258 -1.01 11.77 -0.70
N TYR A 259 -2.30 11.86 -1.05
CA TYR A 259 -2.92 11.05 -2.10
C TYR A 259 -3.49 11.97 -3.19
N PRO A 260 -2.70 12.39 -4.18
CA PRO A 260 -3.10 13.43 -5.13
C PRO A 260 -4.30 13.05 -5.99
N LEU A 261 -4.52 11.75 -6.20
CA LEU A 261 -5.63 11.19 -7.00
C LEU A 261 -6.89 10.87 -6.19
N THR A 262 -7.05 11.42 -4.97
CA THR A 262 -8.26 11.20 -4.14
C THR A 262 -9.56 11.64 -4.79
N ASP A 263 -9.52 12.47 -5.83
CA ASP A 263 -10.68 12.94 -6.61
C ASP A 263 -10.82 12.24 -7.98
N VAL A 264 -9.97 11.26 -8.27
CA VAL A 264 -9.90 10.55 -9.55
C VAL A 264 -10.33 9.10 -9.35
N PHE A 265 -11.29 8.64 -10.16
CA PHE A 265 -11.81 7.27 -10.09
C PHE A 265 -10.90 6.28 -10.82
N TYR A 266 -11.06 4.98 -10.54
CA TYR A 266 -10.24 3.95 -11.19
C TYR A 266 -10.49 3.90 -12.71
N SER A 267 -11.74 4.05 -13.17
CA SER A 267 -12.01 4.14 -14.61
C SER A 267 -11.28 5.33 -15.24
N GLU A 268 -11.28 6.50 -14.58
CA GLU A 268 -10.59 7.70 -15.07
C GLU A 268 -9.07 7.50 -15.15
N VAL A 269 -8.48 6.77 -14.19
CA VAL A 269 -7.07 6.33 -14.24
C VAL A 269 -6.81 5.47 -15.46
N GLU A 270 -7.63 4.44 -15.71
CA GLU A 270 -7.48 3.54 -16.86
C GLU A 270 -7.54 4.31 -18.18
N ALA A 271 -8.55 5.16 -18.36
CA ALA A 271 -8.71 5.96 -19.56
C ALA A 271 -7.53 6.94 -19.77
N TYR A 272 -7.04 7.57 -18.71
CA TYR A 272 -5.90 8.49 -18.82
C TYR A 272 -4.63 7.74 -19.19
N TYR A 273 -4.41 6.59 -18.54
CA TYR A 273 -3.28 5.72 -18.85
C TYR A 273 -3.28 5.33 -20.33
N ASP A 274 -4.40 4.83 -20.84
CA ASP A 274 -4.51 4.36 -22.23
C ASP A 274 -4.32 5.50 -23.24
N LEU A 275 -4.87 6.68 -22.96
CA LEU A 275 -4.78 7.84 -23.86
C LEU A 275 -3.40 8.52 -23.86
N VAL A 276 -2.73 8.57 -22.71
CA VAL A 276 -1.55 9.43 -22.49
C VAL A 276 -0.26 8.64 -22.30
N ILE A 277 -0.29 7.56 -21.51
CA ILE A 277 0.89 6.84 -21.05
C ILE A 277 1.16 5.61 -21.92
N ASN A 278 0.13 4.81 -22.22
CA ASN A 278 0.29 3.57 -22.98
C ASN A 278 0.84 3.81 -24.40
N ASN A 279 0.53 4.96 -24.99
CA ASN A 279 1.08 5.40 -26.28
C ASN A 279 2.60 5.69 -26.24
N LYS A 280 3.26 5.58 -25.07
CA LYS A 280 4.70 5.81 -24.88
C LYS A 280 5.50 4.52 -24.65
N ASP A 281 4.93 3.36 -24.95
CA ASP A 281 5.55 2.03 -24.78
C ASP A 281 6.12 1.76 -23.36
N ILE A 282 5.56 2.40 -22.34
CA ILE A 282 5.91 2.13 -20.95
C ILE A 282 5.22 0.81 -20.55
N LEU A 283 5.96 -0.29 -20.67
CA LEU A 283 5.49 -1.61 -20.24
C LEU A 283 5.30 -1.60 -18.71
N LEU A 284 4.11 -1.99 -18.24
CA LEU A 284 3.81 -2.10 -16.82
C LEU A 284 4.52 -3.31 -16.20
N TYR A 285 4.81 -3.21 -14.90
CA TYR A 285 4.83 -4.40 -14.07
C TYR A 285 3.44 -5.02 -14.11
N ASN A 286 3.31 -6.11 -14.85
CA ASN A 286 2.15 -6.98 -14.71
C ASN A 286 2.27 -7.72 -13.37
N GLU A 287 1.93 -7.04 -12.28
CA GLU A 287 1.64 -7.63 -10.97
C GLU A 287 1.02 -6.56 -10.04
N GLU A 288 -0.10 -5.95 -10.49
CA GLU A 288 -1.17 -5.76 -9.50
C GLU A 288 -1.62 -7.19 -9.14
N THR A 289 -1.07 -7.72 -8.06
CA THR A 289 -1.41 -9.01 -7.46
C THR A 289 -2.83 -8.97 -6.89
N GLY A 290 -3.79 -8.87 -7.79
CA GLY A 290 -5.08 -9.52 -7.71
C GLY A 290 -5.19 -10.29 -9.01
N SER A 291 -5.18 -11.61 -8.97
CA SER A 291 -5.13 -12.47 -10.17
C SER A 291 -6.21 -12.08 -11.18
N SER A 292 -5.87 -11.22 -12.13
CA SER A 292 -6.52 -10.99 -13.42
C SER A 292 -5.77 -9.90 -14.16
N SER A 293 -5.13 -10.28 -15.26
CA SER A 293 -5.16 -9.46 -16.46
C SER A 293 -6.60 -8.98 -16.66
N SER A 294 -6.87 -7.74 -16.28
CA SER A 294 -8.07 -6.98 -16.59
C SER A 294 -7.90 -6.44 -18.00
N SER A 295 -7.88 -7.35 -18.98
CA SER A 295 -8.45 -7.03 -20.27
C SER A 295 -9.96 -7.22 -20.16
N SER A 296 -10.69 -6.12 -20.34
CA SER A 296 -12.10 -6.07 -20.73
C SER A 296 -13.15 -6.53 -19.72
N SER A 297 -13.47 -5.63 -18.79
CA SER A 297 -14.89 -5.39 -18.46
C SER A 297 -15.19 -3.90 -18.20
N THR A 298 -14.20 -3.09 -17.81
CA THR A 298 -14.36 -1.64 -17.58
C THR A 298 -13.87 -0.76 -18.74
N LYS A 299 -13.09 -1.32 -19.68
CA LYS A 299 -12.59 -0.65 -20.91
C LYS A 299 -13.67 0.09 -21.71
N LYS A 300 -14.90 -0.43 -21.63
CA LYS A 300 -16.02 -0.06 -22.49
C LYS A 300 -16.74 1.23 -22.09
N VAL A 301 -16.55 1.75 -20.87
CA VAL A 301 -17.43 2.81 -20.33
C VAL A 301 -16.92 4.22 -20.64
N LEU A 302 -15.60 4.42 -20.73
CA LEU A 302 -15.04 5.76 -20.93
C LEU A 302 -14.53 6.01 -22.35
N LEU A 303 -13.95 5.01 -23.02
CA LEU A 303 -13.43 5.16 -24.38
C LEU A 303 -14.53 4.86 -25.40
N LEU A 304 -14.84 5.81 -26.27
CA LEU A 304 -15.99 5.75 -27.19
C LEU A 304 -15.87 4.69 -28.31
N ASN A 305 -14.72 4.01 -28.46
CA ASN A 305 -14.39 3.22 -29.66
C ASN A 305 -14.06 1.73 -29.46
N GLU A 306 -14.35 1.09 -28.32
CA GLU A 306 -14.07 -0.35 -28.15
C GLU A 306 -15.33 -1.25 -28.18
N LEU A 307 -15.34 -2.21 -29.11
CA LEU A 307 -16.35 -3.26 -29.24
C LEU A 307 -16.28 -4.23 -28.04
N ALA A 308 -17.45 -4.57 -27.49
CA ALA A 308 -17.57 -5.48 -26.35
C ALA A 308 -17.10 -6.89 -26.69
N SER A 309 -16.29 -7.46 -25.81
CA SER A 309 -16.18 -8.91 -25.63
C SER A 309 -16.40 -9.24 -24.15
N GLU A 310 -17.37 -10.12 -23.89
CA GLU A 310 -17.70 -10.60 -22.54
C GLU A 310 -16.67 -11.65 -22.10
N SER A 311 -16.06 -11.45 -20.93
CA SER A 311 -15.22 -12.47 -20.28
C SER A 311 -15.97 -13.15 -19.13
N GLN A 312 -15.83 -14.48 -19.05
CA GLN A 312 -16.46 -15.35 -18.05
C GLN A 312 -15.98 -15.04 -16.61
N PRO A 313 -16.83 -15.25 -15.58
CA PRO A 313 -16.48 -14.96 -14.19
C PRO A 313 -15.41 -15.93 -13.66
N LYS A 314 -14.29 -15.39 -13.18
CA LYS A 314 -13.26 -16.15 -12.46
C LYS A 314 -13.72 -16.55 -11.06
N SER A 315 -13.24 -17.69 -10.59
CA SER A 315 -13.54 -18.26 -9.27
C SER A 315 -13.18 -17.30 -8.13
N ARG A 316 -14.11 -17.06 -7.20
CA ARG A 316 -13.91 -16.23 -5.99
C ARG A 316 -12.88 -16.81 -5.01
N LYS A 317 -12.43 -18.06 -5.20
CA LYS A 317 -11.58 -18.79 -4.25
C LYS A 317 -10.12 -18.29 -4.21
N THR A 318 -9.68 -17.45 -5.15
CA THR A 318 -8.29 -16.97 -5.25
C THR A 318 -8.17 -15.46 -5.02
N LYS A 319 -9.22 -14.80 -4.52
CA LYS A 319 -9.27 -13.35 -4.34
C LYS A 319 -9.07 -12.96 -2.88
N THR A 320 -8.30 -11.90 -2.64
CA THR A 320 -8.17 -11.31 -1.31
C THR A 320 -9.38 -10.44 -0.99
N ILE A 321 -9.49 -9.96 0.27
CA ILE A 321 -10.52 -8.98 0.63
C ILE A 321 -10.34 -7.68 -0.18
N SER A 322 -9.09 -7.30 -0.45
CA SER A 322 -8.74 -6.15 -1.29
C SER A 322 -9.32 -6.31 -2.71
N ASP A 323 -9.10 -7.47 -3.33
CA ASP A 323 -9.63 -7.80 -4.67
C ASP A 323 -11.16 -7.75 -4.73
N ILE A 324 -11.81 -8.43 -3.77
CA ILE A 324 -13.28 -8.50 -3.71
C ILE A 324 -13.87 -7.09 -3.54
N THR A 325 -13.23 -6.26 -2.73
CA THR A 325 -13.66 -4.89 -2.47
C THR A 325 -13.44 -3.99 -3.69
N LEU A 326 -12.31 -4.15 -4.40
CA LEU A 326 -12.05 -3.42 -5.63
C LEU A 326 -13.05 -3.78 -6.73
N ASP A 327 -13.34 -5.08 -6.92
CA ASP A 327 -14.36 -5.56 -7.87
C ASP A 327 -15.73 -4.95 -7.57
N TYR A 328 -16.11 -4.90 -6.28
CA TYR A 328 -17.35 -4.29 -5.84
C TYR A 328 -17.42 -2.82 -6.24
N PHE A 329 -16.39 -2.03 -5.92
CA PHE A 329 -16.38 -0.61 -6.28
C PHE A 329 -16.37 -0.38 -7.78
N ASN A 330 -15.62 -1.17 -8.55
CA ASN A 330 -15.61 -1.09 -10.01
C ASN A 330 -16.99 -1.39 -10.61
N THR A 331 -17.76 -2.31 -10.01
CA THR A 331 -19.12 -2.64 -10.46
C THR A 331 -20.09 -1.50 -10.21
N ILE A 332 -19.98 -0.82 -9.06
CA ILE A 332 -20.93 0.24 -8.67
C ILE A 332 -20.50 1.65 -9.10
N GLU A 333 -19.30 1.83 -9.65
CA GLU A 333 -18.75 3.16 -9.96
C GLU A 333 -19.60 3.95 -10.96
N GLY A 334 -20.26 3.29 -11.90
CA GLY A 334 -21.16 3.92 -12.86
C GLY A 334 -22.38 4.55 -12.17
N ASP A 335 -23.15 3.73 -11.47
CA ASP A 335 -24.46 4.10 -10.91
C ASP A 335 -24.37 4.78 -9.54
N TYR A 336 -23.37 4.41 -8.72
CA TYR A 336 -23.27 4.76 -7.31
C TYR A 336 -21.89 5.30 -6.90
N ALA A 337 -21.22 6.06 -7.76
CA ALA A 337 -19.94 6.70 -7.41
C ALA A 337 -19.95 7.56 -6.14
N SER A 338 -21.11 8.07 -5.73
CA SER A 338 -21.27 8.79 -4.47
C SER A 338 -20.87 7.92 -3.27
N VAL A 339 -21.09 6.60 -3.33
CA VAL A 339 -20.69 5.64 -2.29
C VAL A 339 -19.17 5.65 -2.12
N ILE A 340 -18.42 5.51 -3.21
CA ILE A 340 -16.95 5.55 -3.20
C ILE A 340 -16.45 6.85 -2.55
N SER A 341 -17.00 7.99 -2.99
CA SER A 341 -16.62 9.29 -2.44
C SER A 341 -16.98 9.45 -0.95
N THR A 342 -18.07 8.81 -0.50
CA THR A 342 -18.54 8.87 0.88
C THR A 342 -17.61 8.06 1.79
N VAL A 343 -17.16 6.88 1.35
CA VAL A 343 -16.15 6.09 2.06
C VAL A 343 -14.88 6.90 2.27
N VAL A 344 -14.32 7.50 1.21
CA VAL A 344 -13.09 8.31 1.29
C VAL A 344 -13.28 9.52 2.21
N LYS A 345 -14.37 10.27 2.04
CA LYS A 345 -14.68 11.43 2.90
C LYS A 345 -14.88 11.05 4.36
N THR A 346 -15.37 9.84 4.64
CA THR A 346 -15.54 9.32 6.00
C THR A 346 -14.18 8.94 6.60
N GLY A 347 -13.33 8.25 5.83
CA GLY A 347 -11.95 7.98 6.22
C GLY A 347 -11.17 9.26 6.56
N LEU A 348 -11.28 10.30 5.72
CA LEU A 348 -10.64 11.61 5.93
C LEU A 348 -11.16 12.39 7.13
N LYS A 349 -12.27 11.97 7.76
CA LYS A 349 -12.78 12.56 9.01
C LYS A 349 -12.29 11.80 10.24
N LEU A 350 -11.75 10.60 10.07
CA LEU A 350 -11.17 9.84 11.17
C LEU A 350 -9.95 10.60 11.69
N LYS A 351 -9.85 10.70 13.01
CA LYS A 351 -8.71 11.31 13.68
C LYS A 351 -7.94 10.24 14.43
N ASN A 352 -6.64 10.44 14.54
CA ASN A 352 -5.83 9.61 15.41
C ASN A 352 -6.31 9.83 16.86
N PRO A 353 -6.75 8.79 17.60
CA PRO A 353 -7.18 8.94 18.98
C PRO A 353 -6.10 9.59 19.87
N ASN A 354 -4.84 9.49 19.47
CA ASN A 354 -3.68 9.97 20.24
C ASN A 354 -3.31 11.44 19.94
N SER A 355 -4.13 12.19 19.21
CA SER A 355 -3.81 13.54 18.74
C SER A 355 -4.24 14.66 19.70
N THR A 356 -5.11 14.40 20.67
CA THR A 356 -5.82 15.51 21.35
C THR A 356 -5.81 15.56 22.88
N GLU A 357 -5.59 14.50 23.68
CA GLU A 357 -5.95 14.63 25.12
C GLU A 357 -5.01 14.05 26.20
N ASP A 358 -3.88 13.41 25.90
CA ASP A 358 -2.96 12.93 26.97
C ASP A 358 -1.48 13.19 26.63
N LEU A 359 -0.96 14.37 26.97
CA LEU A 359 0.49 14.69 26.86
C LEU A 359 1.40 13.76 27.71
N ASN A 360 0.81 13.00 28.64
CA ASN A 360 1.51 12.08 29.55
C ASN A 360 1.34 10.60 29.20
N GLU A 361 0.60 10.26 28.14
CA GLU A 361 0.42 8.86 27.75
C GLU A 361 1.67 8.34 27.02
N LYS A 362 2.26 7.28 27.58
CA LYS A 362 3.36 6.56 26.92
C LYS A 362 2.76 5.62 25.87
N PHE A 363 3.34 5.64 24.68
CA PHE A 363 2.97 4.76 23.58
C PHE A 363 4.10 3.78 23.29
N ASN A 364 3.75 2.52 23.10
CA ASN A 364 4.62 1.51 22.51
C ASN A 364 4.36 1.43 21.01
N HIS A 365 5.24 0.73 20.28
CA HIS A 365 5.09 0.49 18.85
C HIS A 365 4.90 -1.01 18.60
N CYS A 366 3.97 -1.33 17.71
CA CYS A 366 3.76 -2.69 17.24
C CYS A 366 5.03 -3.23 16.60
N LYS A 367 5.54 -4.38 17.06
CA LYS A 367 6.76 -5.01 16.55
C LYS A 367 6.68 -5.40 15.06
N ILE A 368 5.47 -5.50 14.48
CA ILE A 368 5.26 -5.83 13.05
C ILE A 368 5.03 -4.57 12.21
N CYS A 369 3.93 -3.83 12.46
CA CYS A 369 3.51 -2.70 11.61
C CYS A 369 3.94 -1.32 12.12
N GLN A 370 4.67 -1.28 13.24
CA GLN A 370 5.14 -0.04 13.87
C GLN A 370 4.04 0.96 14.20
N ASN A 371 2.78 0.50 14.32
CA ASN A 371 1.71 1.38 14.75
C ASN A 371 1.78 1.65 16.26
N ARG A 372 1.34 2.84 16.66
CA ARG A 372 1.33 3.24 18.07
C ARG A 372 0.27 2.45 18.83
N ILE A 373 0.66 1.88 19.95
CA ILE A 373 -0.19 1.15 20.87
C ILE A 373 -0.18 1.94 22.19
N SER A 374 -1.37 2.24 22.71
CA SER A 374 -1.51 2.85 24.04
C SER A 374 -1.02 1.87 25.10
N ASN A 375 -0.18 2.34 26.04
CA ASN A 375 0.23 1.50 27.17
C ASN A 375 -0.88 1.32 28.21
N LYS A 376 -1.95 2.12 28.15
CA LYS A 376 -3.11 2.00 29.05
C LYS A 376 -4.08 0.93 28.57
N HIS A 377 -4.15 0.69 27.26
CA HIS A 377 -5.11 -0.22 26.66
C HIS A 377 -4.37 -1.28 25.83
N SER A 378 -4.03 -2.41 26.47
CA SER A 378 -3.42 -3.54 25.75
C SER A 378 -4.44 -4.17 24.79
N PRO A 379 -4.12 -4.29 23.49
CA PRO A 379 -4.97 -5.01 22.55
C PRO A 379 -5.15 -6.49 22.91
N ALA A 380 -4.12 -7.12 23.49
CA ALA A 380 -4.18 -8.52 23.92
C ALA A 380 -5.18 -8.70 25.07
N GLU A 381 -5.13 -7.82 26.07
CA GLU A 381 -6.08 -7.80 27.18
C GLU A 381 -7.52 -7.53 26.69
N TRP A 382 -7.69 -6.57 25.77
CA TRP A 382 -8.99 -6.29 25.19
C TRP A 382 -9.59 -7.51 24.50
N ILE A 383 -8.82 -8.21 23.65
CA ILE A 383 -9.27 -9.45 23.00
C ILE A 383 -9.64 -10.49 24.06
N ASN A 384 -8.75 -10.72 25.03
CA ASN A 384 -8.96 -11.70 26.08
C ASN A 384 -10.28 -11.44 26.83
N ASN A 385 -10.60 -10.18 27.13
CA ASN A 385 -11.82 -9.78 27.82
C ASN A 385 -13.10 -9.97 26.99
N ILE A 386 -13.02 -9.94 25.66
CA ILE A 386 -14.19 -10.14 24.77
C ILE A 386 -14.31 -11.58 24.24
N THR A 387 -13.30 -12.43 24.50
CA THR A 387 -13.28 -13.82 24.05
C THR A 387 -13.43 -14.80 25.20
N VAL A 388 -14.18 -15.87 25.00
CA VAL A 388 -14.23 -16.99 25.96
C VAL A 388 -12.99 -17.86 25.73
N MET A 389 -11.95 -17.66 26.55
CA MET A 389 -10.69 -18.40 26.43
C MET A 389 -10.71 -19.77 27.08
N ASN A 390 -11.50 -19.92 28.15
CA ASN A 390 -11.59 -21.17 28.88
C ASN A 390 -12.77 -22.00 28.36
N PRO A 391 -12.55 -23.30 28.08
CA PRO A 391 -13.65 -24.17 27.73
C PRO A 391 -14.68 -24.21 28.87
N ALA A 392 -15.94 -24.47 28.52
CA ALA A 392 -16.98 -24.67 29.52
C ALA A 392 -16.57 -25.79 30.50
N ILE A 393 -16.92 -25.60 31.78
CA ILE A 393 -16.66 -26.60 32.81
C ILE A 393 -17.41 -27.88 32.42
N LYS A 394 -16.67 -28.99 32.31
CA LYS A 394 -17.22 -30.30 31.95
C LYS A 394 -18.02 -30.83 33.13
N THR A 395 -19.33 -30.93 32.99
CA THR A 395 -20.24 -31.33 34.07
C THR A 395 -20.72 -32.76 33.92
N THR A 396 -20.82 -33.28 32.70
CA THR A 396 -21.31 -34.65 32.44
C THR A 396 -20.17 -35.61 32.10
N ASP A 397 -20.36 -36.89 32.40
CA ASP A 397 -19.35 -37.92 32.12
C ASP A 397 -19.14 -38.14 30.61
N SER A 398 -20.17 -37.90 29.79
CA SER A 398 -20.04 -37.90 28.32
C SER A 398 -19.12 -36.78 27.81
N GLU A 399 -19.16 -35.58 28.40
CA GLU A 399 -18.27 -34.47 28.05
C GLU A 399 -16.81 -34.79 28.41
N LYS A 400 -16.57 -35.46 29.54
CA LYS A 400 -15.23 -35.90 29.95
C LYS A 400 -14.66 -36.92 28.97
N THR A 401 -15.43 -37.95 28.61
CA THR A 401 -14.99 -38.98 27.65
C THR A 401 -14.71 -38.40 26.26
N ASN A 402 -15.57 -37.49 25.77
CA ASN A 402 -15.34 -36.83 24.48
C ASN A 402 -14.08 -35.96 24.49
N PHE A 403 -13.83 -35.26 25.59
CA PHE A 403 -12.61 -34.46 25.74
C PHE A 403 -11.35 -35.32 25.77
N GLU A 404 -11.36 -36.44 26.50
CA GLU A 404 -10.22 -37.36 26.56
C GLU A 404 -9.89 -37.96 25.18
N ASN A 405 -10.91 -38.24 24.37
CA ASN A 405 -10.72 -38.71 23.00
C ASN A 405 -10.12 -37.62 22.11
N TRP A 406 -10.64 -36.39 22.21
CA TRP A 406 -10.09 -35.23 21.50
C TRP A 406 -8.64 -34.93 21.90
N GLU A 407 -8.31 -35.00 23.20
CA GLU A 407 -6.96 -34.72 23.72
C GLU A 407 -5.94 -35.78 23.23
N LYS A 408 -6.35 -37.04 23.09
CA LYS A 408 -5.53 -38.10 22.49
C LYS A 408 -5.26 -37.85 21.00
N GLU A 409 -6.23 -37.33 20.26
CA GLU A 409 -6.05 -36.94 18.85
C GLU A 409 -5.15 -35.71 18.70
N VAL A 410 -5.33 -34.69 19.54
CA VAL A 410 -4.58 -33.42 19.46
C VAL A 410 -3.14 -33.56 19.96
N SER A 411 -2.90 -34.29 21.04
CA SER A 411 -1.55 -34.50 21.59
C SER A 411 -0.63 -35.24 20.62
N SER A 412 -1.19 -36.00 19.68
CA SER A 412 -0.47 -36.65 18.59
C SER A 412 0.04 -35.65 17.54
N ILE A 413 -0.72 -34.57 17.30
CA ILE A 413 -0.42 -33.51 16.32
C ILE A 413 0.48 -32.43 16.94
N GLU A 414 0.26 -32.06 18.19
CA GLU A 414 1.04 -31.00 18.87
C GLU A 414 2.47 -31.46 19.24
N LYS A 415 2.69 -32.75 19.55
CA LYS A 415 4.03 -33.30 19.80
C LYS A 415 4.95 -33.27 18.57
N ILE A 416 4.39 -33.25 17.36
CA ILE A 416 5.15 -33.12 16.10
C ILE A 416 5.64 -31.68 15.93
N ASN A 417 4.82 -30.69 16.33
CA ASN A 417 5.14 -29.27 16.19
C ASN A 417 6.01 -28.71 17.34
N ALA A 418 5.94 -29.29 18.54
CA ALA A 418 6.69 -28.82 19.70
C ALA A 418 8.17 -29.27 19.74
N LYS A 419 8.55 -30.31 18.97
CA LYS A 419 9.90 -30.88 18.97
C LYS A 419 10.99 -30.01 18.30
N ASN A 420 10.62 -28.86 17.72
CA ASN A 420 11.54 -28.00 16.96
C ASN A 420 11.92 -26.69 17.67
N LEU A 421 11.62 -26.52 18.96
CA LEU A 421 11.91 -25.29 19.70
C LEU A 421 12.89 -25.61 20.83
N GLY A 422 14.14 -25.17 20.66
CA GLY A 422 15.16 -25.22 21.69
C GLY A 422 14.94 -24.16 22.78
N ASP A 423 15.55 -24.41 23.94
CA ASP A 423 15.50 -23.61 25.17
C ASP A 423 16.31 -22.29 25.05
N ASP A 424 15.96 -21.39 24.13
CA ASP A 424 16.52 -20.05 24.07
C ASP A 424 15.64 -19.02 24.79
N GLU A 425 16.25 -17.94 25.29
CA GLU A 425 15.64 -16.87 26.11
C GLU A 425 14.32 -16.33 25.55
N LEU A 426 13.21 -16.73 26.19
CA LEU A 426 11.85 -16.28 25.87
C LEU A 426 11.56 -14.96 26.60
N SER A 427 11.16 -13.93 25.85
CA SER A 427 10.66 -12.68 26.43
C SER A 427 9.17 -12.49 26.12
N GLU A 428 8.36 -12.28 27.14
CA GLU A 428 6.92 -12.04 27.04
C GLU A 428 6.64 -10.53 27.08
N ILE A 429 5.83 -10.04 26.14
CA ILE A 429 5.53 -8.60 25.99
C ILE A 429 4.00 -8.40 25.98
N ASP A 430 3.49 -7.76 27.03
CA ASP A 430 2.06 -7.46 27.25
C ASP A 430 1.44 -6.50 26.23
N SER A 431 2.25 -5.74 25.46
CA SER A 431 1.80 -4.77 24.45
C SER A 431 2.70 -4.75 23.21
N GLY A 432 3.08 -5.93 22.73
CA GLY A 432 3.99 -6.06 21.58
C GLY A 432 3.34 -5.88 20.21
N LEU A 433 2.03 -6.11 20.09
CA LEU A 433 1.31 -6.10 18.80
C LEU A 433 0.01 -5.29 18.87
N CYS A 434 -0.33 -4.61 17.78
CA CYS A 434 -1.63 -3.97 17.63
C CYS A 434 -2.73 -4.99 17.31
N TYR A 435 -3.99 -4.61 17.51
CA TYR A 435 -5.15 -5.48 17.28
C TYR A 435 -5.12 -6.15 15.88
N GLY A 436 -4.95 -5.37 14.82
CA GLY A 436 -4.89 -5.91 13.45
C GLY A 436 -3.76 -6.92 13.24
N CYS A 437 -2.57 -6.69 13.81
CA CYS A 437 -1.48 -7.66 13.73
C CYS A 437 -1.76 -8.94 14.54
N ILE A 438 -2.43 -8.85 15.69
CA ILE A 438 -2.86 -10.04 16.46
C ILE A 438 -3.88 -10.85 15.66
N VAL A 439 -4.90 -10.21 15.11
CA VAL A 439 -5.94 -10.87 14.31
C VAL A 439 -5.34 -11.57 13.10
N THR A 440 -4.50 -10.86 12.33
CA THR A 440 -3.85 -11.45 11.16
C THR A 440 -2.91 -12.58 11.55
N LEU A 441 -2.07 -12.42 12.57
CA LEU A 441 -1.13 -13.46 13.01
C LEU A 441 -1.83 -14.69 13.59
N ASN A 442 -3.01 -14.52 14.20
CA ASN A 442 -3.83 -15.64 14.69
C ASN A 442 -4.37 -16.53 13.54
N THR A 443 -4.32 -16.06 12.29
CA THR A 443 -4.64 -16.88 11.10
C THR A 443 -3.47 -17.75 10.62
N SER A 444 -2.26 -17.54 11.15
CA SER A 444 -1.06 -18.28 10.77
C SER A 444 -1.09 -19.72 11.33
N LEU A 445 -0.35 -20.64 10.70
CA LEU A 445 -0.40 -22.08 11.01
C LEU A 445 0.02 -22.39 12.46
N SER A 446 1.06 -21.71 12.94
CA SER A 446 1.64 -21.86 14.27
C SER A 446 1.39 -20.67 15.19
N LYS A 447 0.56 -19.70 14.76
CA LYS A 447 0.41 -18.38 15.39
C LYS A 447 1.74 -17.66 15.59
N SER A 448 2.70 -17.92 14.71
CA SER A 448 4.02 -17.30 14.71
C SER A 448 4.41 -16.81 13.34
N VAL A 449 5.38 -15.90 13.32
CA VAL A 449 5.98 -15.32 12.11
C VAL A 449 7.42 -14.93 12.42
N LYS A 450 8.34 -15.19 11.50
CA LYS A 450 9.69 -14.62 11.56
C LYS A 450 9.61 -13.19 11.05
N TRP A 451 10.09 -12.22 11.82
CA TRP A 451 10.02 -10.81 11.44
C TRP A 451 11.31 -10.11 11.86
N THR A 452 11.70 -9.09 11.10
CA THR A 452 12.91 -8.33 11.42
C THR A 452 12.63 -7.32 12.53
N GLU A 453 13.55 -7.22 13.49
CA GLU A 453 13.57 -6.09 14.39
C GLU A 453 13.94 -4.82 13.61
N LYS A 454 13.29 -3.70 13.94
CA LYS A 454 13.63 -2.41 13.36
C LYS A 454 14.99 -1.99 13.89
N THR A 455 16.00 -1.97 13.03
CA THR A 455 17.26 -1.27 13.29
C THR A 455 17.15 0.16 12.77
N ASP A 456 17.52 1.12 13.61
CA ASP A 456 17.79 2.50 13.17
C ASP A 456 19.24 2.61 12.62
N ASP A 457 19.77 1.52 12.07
CA ASP A 457 21.15 1.46 11.58
C ASP A 457 21.24 2.12 10.20
N ASP A 458 21.61 3.40 10.23
CA ASP A 458 21.69 4.26 9.05
C ASP A 458 22.64 3.72 7.97
N GLY A 459 23.69 2.97 8.32
CA GLY A 459 24.69 2.48 7.36
C GLY A 459 24.15 1.44 6.39
N LEU A 460 23.23 0.57 6.84
CA LEU A 460 22.67 -0.52 6.03
C LEU A 460 21.72 0.00 4.94
N LEU A 461 20.89 0.98 5.30
CA LEU A 461 19.97 1.60 4.33
C LEU A 461 20.75 2.34 3.24
N GLU A 462 21.88 2.95 3.57
CA GLU A 462 22.77 3.61 2.60
C GLU A 462 23.35 2.60 1.61
N GLN A 463 23.88 1.46 2.07
CA GLN A 463 24.41 0.42 1.17
C GLN A 463 23.37 -0.10 0.18
N VAL A 464 22.11 -0.27 0.61
CA VAL A 464 21.02 -0.73 -0.26
C VAL A 464 20.52 0.37 -1.21
N LEU A 465 20.54 1.63 -0.79
CA LEU A 465 20.04 2.76 -1.58
C LEU A 465 21.06 3.36 -2.54
N GLU A 466 22.36 3.29 -2.21
CA GLU A 466 23.44 3.86 -3.00
C GLU A 466 23.76 3.03 -4.26
N GLU A 467 23.33 1.77 -4.30
CA GLU A 467 23.55 0.88 -5.43
C GLU A 467 22.77 1.33 -6.70
N TYR A 468 21.71 2.13 -6.57
CA TYR A 468 20.73 2.35 -7.66
C TYR A 468 20.08 3.74 -7.74
N VAL A 469 20.89 4.82 -7.72
CA VAL A 469 20.41 6.15 -8.14
C VAL A 469 20.61 6.30 -9.66
N LEU A 470 19.51 6.26 -10.43
CA LEU A 470 19.49 6.50 -11.88
C LEU A 470 19.14 7.95 -12.23
#